data_AF-A0A6N6L0K8-F1
#
_entry.id   AF-A0A6N6L0K8-F1
#
_cell.length_a   1.000
_cell.length_b   1.000
_cell.length_c   1.000
_cell.angle_alpha   90.00
_cell.angle_beta   90.00
_cell.angle_gamma   90.00
#
_symmetry.space_group_name_H-M   'P 1'
#
loop_
_entity.id
_entity.type
_entity.pdbx_description
1 polymer ?
#
loop_
_entity_poly.entity_id
_entity_poly.type
_entity_poly.pdbx_seq_one_letter_code
_entity_poly.pdbx_strand_id
1 'polypeptide(L)'
;MDNEQVLILRAKKLGVLIRDARQAAGKQIKECAEALEVSNYMFGAFERGEKSPSLPELEILAYYLDIPIKHFWANQVISEAPHPTEEIEMESFLDKRNRIIGVLLRNARNEKGYSLKELSERTDVPSSRISRYEDGKNAIPLPELEVISRTLDRSTYDFLDQQSQVGEWIVEQSAVQDFLDLPKELQDFLSKPINRPYVELAERLSHMSADKLREVAENLLEISL
;
A
#
# COMPACT_ATOMS: atom_id res chain seq x y z
N MET A 1 33.54 -25.21 5.86
CA MET A 1 33.27 -25.08 4.42
C MET A 1 34.38 -24.25 3.82
N ASP A 2 34.93 -24.67 2.69
CA ASP A 2 35.93 -23.89 1.96
C ASP A 2 35.28 -22.61 1.38
N ASN A 3 35.98 -21.49 1.37
CA ASN A 3 35.45 -20.21 0.87
C ASN A 3 35.03 -20.31 -0.60
N GLU A 4 35.71 -21.13 -1.38
CA GLU A 4 35.36 -21.40 -2.78
C GLU A 4 33.96 -22.05 -2.91
N GLN A 5 33.65 -23.02 -2.06
CA GLN A 5 32.34 -23.67 -2.04
C GLN A 5 31.22 -22.71 -1.63
N VAL A 6 31.50 -21.80 -0.69
CA VAL A 6 30.55 -20.77 -0.25
C VAL A 6 30.24 -19.79 -1.39
N LEU A 7 31.26 -19.36 -2.14
CA LEU A 7 31.11 -18.46 -3.28
C LEU A 7 30.29 -19.12 -4.40
N ILE A 8 30.57 -20.39 -4.74
CA ILE A 8 29.83 -21.13 -5.76
C ILE A 8 28.36 -21.29 -5.35
N LEU A 9 28.10 -21.71 -4.10
CA LEU A 9 26.74 -21.87 -3.60
C LEU A 9 25.97 -20.55 -3.63
N ARG A 10 26.64 -19.43 -3.29
CA ARG A 10 26.04 -18.10 -3.32
C ARG A 10 25.72 -17.64 -4.74
N ALA A 11 26.64 -17.86 -5.69
CA ALA A 11 26.44 -17.53 -7.10
C ALA A 11 25.25 -18.30 -7.70
N LYS A 12 25.09 -19.58 -7.37
CA LYS A 12 23.94 -20.39 -7.78
C LYS A 12 22.63 -19.86 -7.21
N LYS A 13 22.59 -19.53 -5.91
CA LYS A 13 21.41 -18.91 -5.28
C LYS A 13 21.06 -17.58 -5.94
N LEU A 14 22.04 -16.71 -6.17
CA LEU A 14 21.83 -15.43 -6.82
C LEU A 14 21.26 -15.61 -8.24
N GLY A 15 21.77 -16.58 -9.01
CA GLY A 15 21.24 -16.89 -10.34
C GLY A 15 19.76 -17.32 -10.31
N VAL A 16 19.37 -18.11 -9.31
CA VAL A 16 17.95 -18.49 -9.11
C VAL A 16 17.09 -17.25 -8.81
N LEU A 17 17.54 -16.35 -7.94
CA LEU A 17 16.82 -15.11 -7.61
C LEU A 17 16.69 -14.18 -8.83
N ILE A 18 17.75 -14.02 -9.62
CA ILE A 18 17.72 -13.22 -10.87
C ILE A 18 16.69 -13.79 -11.84
N ARG A 19 16.69 -15.12 -12.02
CA ARG A 19 15.76 -15.79 -12.92
C ARG A 19 14.32 -15.62 -12.45
N ASP A 20 14.07 -15.83 -11.16
CA ASP A 20 12.76 -15.66 -10.55
C ASP A 20 12.24 -14.23 -10.69
N ALA A 21 13.04 -13.23 -10.29
CA ALA A 21 12.72 -11.82 -10.43
C ALA A 21 12.36 -11.44 -11.88
N ARG A 22 13.16 -11.92 -12.85
CA ARG A 22 12.88 -11.68 -14.27
C ARG A 22 11.55 -12.30 -14.69
N GLN A 23 11.27 -13.54 -14.27
CA GLN A 23 10.04 -14.24 -14.62
C GLN A 23 8.81 -13.59 -13.99
N ALA A 24 8.90 -13.18 -12.71
CA ALA A 24 7.84 -12.46 -12.00
C ALA A 24 7.52 -11.11 -12.68
N ALA A 25 8.54 -10.40 -13.18
CA ALA A 25 8.37 -9.17 -13.95
C ALA A 25 7.93 -9.40 -15.42
N GLY A 26 7.75 -10.65 -15.85
CA GLY A 26 7.33 -11.00 -17.22
C GLY A 26 8.37 -10.66 -18.31
N LYS A 27 9.65 -10.52 -17.95
CA LYS A 27 10.71 -10.06 -18.86
C LYS A 27 11.44 -11.22 -19.54
N GLN A 28 11.90 -10.99 -20.77
CA GLN A 28 12.76 -11.91 -21.50
C GLN A 28 14.24 -11.68 -21.16
N ILE A 29 15.07 -12.71 -21.35
CA ILE A 29 16.54 -12.63 -21.15
C ILE A 29 17.14 -11.48 -21.96
N LYS A 30 16.67 -11.29 -23.21
CA LYS A 30 17.15 -10.23 -24.10
C LYS A 30 16.92 -8.84 -23.52
N GLU A 31 15.73 -8.60 -22.96
CA GLU A 31 15.37 -7.30 -22.38
C GLU A 31 16.26 -6.96 -21.17
N CYS A 32 16.52 -7.94 -20.30
CA CYS A 32 17.40 -7.71 -19.14
C CYS A 32 18.87 -7.60 -19.54
N ALA A 33 19.32 -8.32 -20.57
CA ALA A 33 20.67 -8.20 -21.09
C ALA A 33 20.90 -6.80 -21.71
N GLU A 34 19.93 -6.30 -22.47
CA GLU A 34 19.94 -4.94 -23.02
C GLU A 34 19.96 -3.87 -21.91
N ALA A 35 19.15 -4.04 -20.86
CA ALA A 35 19.12 -3.12 -19.72
C ALA A 35 20.47 -3.03 -18.97
N LEU A 36 21.25 -4.11 -18.96
CA LEU A 36 22.56 -4.17 -18.32
C LEU A 36 23.73 -3.90 -19.29
N GLU A 37 23.45 -3.63 -20.56
CA GLU A 37 24.47 -3.50 -21.61
C GLU A 37 25.41 -4.73 -21.73
N VAL A 38 24.86 -5.93 -21.48
CA VAL A 38 25.58 -7.21 -21.59
C VAL A 38 25.00 -8.09 -22.69
N SER A 39 25.72 -9.15 -23.09
CA SER A 39 25.19 -10.12 -24.04
C SER A 39 24.15 -11.06 -23.41
N ASN A 40 23.23 -11.60 -24.22
CA ASN A 40 22.27 -12.64 -23.78
C ASN A 40 22.97 -13.85 -23.14
N TYR A 41 24.15 -14.22 -23.65
CA TYR A 41 24.96 -15.30 -23.10
C TYR A 41 25.44 -14.97 -21.68
N MET A 42 25.95 -13.74 -21.48
CA MET A 42 26.41 -13.25 -20.19
C MET A 42 25.26 -13.22 -19.17
N PHE A 43 24.11 -12.67 -19.55
CA PHE A 43 22.93 -12.68 -18.69
C PHE A 43 22.47 -14.10 -18.34
N GLY A 44 22.44 -15.02 -19.32
CA GLY A 44 22.13 -16.41 -19.06
C GLY A 44 23.14 -17.10 -18.12
N ALA A 45 24.42 -16.72 -18.17
CA ALA A 45 25.44 -17.21 -17.23
C ALA A 45 25.24 -16.68 -15.81
N PHE A 46 24.65 -15.48 -15.64
CA PHE A 46 24.20 -14.99 -14.34
C PHE A 46 23.08 -15.86 -13.78
N GLU A 47 22.03 -16.15 -14.55
CA GLU A 47 20.91 -17.00 -14.09
C GLU A 47 21.34 -18.43 -13.73
N ARG A 48 22.35 -18.97 -14.43
CA ARG A 48 22.92 -20.29 -14.13
C ARG A 48 23.91 -20.26 -12.97
N GLY A 49 24.28 -19.08 -12.44
CA GLY A 49 25.31 -18.92 -11.41
C GLY A 49 26.70 -19.39 -11.84
N GLU A 50 27.00 -19.34 -13.14
CA GLU A 50 28.34 -19.58 -13.70
C GLU A 50 29.22 -18.33 -13.61
N LYS A 51 28.56 -17.17 -13.71
CA LYS A 51 29.11 -15.85 -13.46
C LYS A 51 28.16 -15.13 -12.50
N SER A 52 28.63 -14.04 -11.90
CA SER A 52 27.79 -13.21 -11.04
C SER A 52 27.85 -11.76 -11.54
N PRO A 53 26.72 -11.05 -11.56
CA PRO A 53 26.73 -9.61 -11.81
C PRO A 53 27.45 -8.90 -10.66
N SER A 54 28.03 -7.76 -11.00
CA SER A 54 28.51 -6.75 -10.06
C SER A 54 27.33 -6.09 -9.33
N LEU A 55 27.64 -5.35 -8.26
CA LEU A 55 26.62 -4.60 -7.52
C LEU A 55 25.91 -3.55 -8.40
N PRO A 56 26.61 -2.72 -9.21
CA PRO A 56 25.93 -1.79 -10.12
C PRO A 56 25.02 -2.48 -11.15
N GLU A 57 25.42 -3.64 -11.69
CA GLU A 57 24.56 -4.42 -12.57
C GLU A 57 23.31 -4.93 -11.82
N LEU A 58 23.44 -5.32 -10.56
CA LEU A 58 22.28 -5.68 -9.73
C LEU A 58 21.39 -4.48 -9.39
N GLU A 59 21.96 -3.30 -9.18
CA GLU A 59 21.21 -2.05 -8.94
C GLU A 59 20.37 -1.68 -10.17
N ILE A 60 20.99 -1.70 -11.36
CA ILE A 60 20.29 -1.45 -12.63
C ILE A 60 19.21 -2.50 -12.86
N LEU A 61 19.52 -3.78 -12.60
CA LEU A 61 18.55 -4.85 -12.75
C LEU A 61 17.37 -4.69 -11.78
N ALA A 62 17.62 -4.37 -10.51
CA ALA A 62 16.58 -4.12 -9.52
C ALA A 62 15.66 -2.96 -9.93
N TYR A 63 16.26 -1.86 -10.40
CA TYR A 63 15.53 -0.71 -10.92
C TYR A 63 14.69 -1.08 -12.17
N TYR A 64 15.29 -1.80 -13.13
CA TYR A 64 14.61 -2.20 -14.37
C TYR A 64 13.44 -3.17 -14.14
N LEU A 65 13.55 -4.04 -13.13
CA LEU A 65 12.53 -5.02 -12.78
C LEU A 65 11.52 -4.48 -11.75
N ASP A 66 11.67 -3.23 -11.28
CA ASP A 66 10.84 -2.61 -10.25
C ASP A 66 10.76 -3.43 -8.95
N ILE A 67 11.91 -3.92 -8.47
CA ILE A 67 12.00 -4.69 -7.23
C ILE A 67 13.00 -4.10 -6.24
N PRO A 68 12.77 -4.22 -4.93
CA PRO A 68 13.75 -3.81 -3.93
C PRO A 68 15.05 -4.61 -4.08
N ILE A 69 16.19 -3.93 -4.15
CA ILE A 69 17.50 -4.59 -4.27
C ILE A 69 17.75 -5.63 -3.15
N LYS A 70 17.15 -5.43 -1.96
CA LYS A 70 17.14 -6.35 -0.81
C LYS A 70 16.79 -7.80 -1.19
N HIS A 71 15.98 -7.97 -2.24
CA HIS A 71 15.61 -9.28 -2.80
C HIS A 71 16.84 -10.13 -3.14
N PHE A 72 17.85 -9.57 -3.78
CA PHE A 72 19.04 -10.32 -4.20
C PHE A 72 19.94 -10.74 -3.03
N TRP A 73 19.77 -10.16 -1.85
CA TRP A 73 20.48 -10.57 -0.62
C TRP A 73 19.70 -11.60 0.22
N ALA A 74 18.40 -11.76 -0.01
CA ALA A 74 17.55 -12.67 0.74
C ALA A 74 17.77 -14.14 0.32
N ASN A 75 17.31 -15.07 1.16
CA ASN A 75 17.17 -16.49 0.82
C ASN A 75 15.74 -16.82 0.31
N GLN A 76 14.91 -15.80 0.04
CA GLN A 76 13.50 -15.97 -0.33
C GLN A 76 13.24 -15.48 -1.76
N VAL A 77 12.40 -16.22 -2.45
CA VAL A 77 12.05 -16.09 -3.87
C VAL A 77 10.80 -15.19 -3.98
N ILE A 78 10.69 -14.30 -4.98
CA ILE A 78 9.51 -13.43 -5.16
C ILE A 78 8.24 -14.25 -5.38
N SER A 79 8.36 -15.41 -6.04
CA SER A 79 7.26 -16.36 -6.23
C SER A 79 6.62 -16.89 -4.94
N GLU A 80 7.23 -16.68 -3.77
CA GLU A 80 6.65 -17.02 -2.46
C GLU A 80 5.90 -15.85 -1.80
N ALA A 81 5.98 -14.63 -2.37
CA ALA A 81 5.19 -13.52 -1.88
C ALA A 81 3.70 -13.82 -2.13
N PRO A 82 2.82 -13.68 -1.13
CA PRO A 82 1.40 -13.90 -1.32
C PRO A 82 0.89 -12.91 -2.37
N HIS A 83 0.62 -13.41 -3.57
CA HIS A 83 -0.13 -12.66 -4.55
C HIS A 83 -1.58 -12.56 -4.03
N PRO A 84 -2.17 -11.37 -3.91
CA PRO A 84 -3.55 -11.17 -3.46
C PRO A 84 -4.56 -11.57 -4.56
N THR A 85 -4.38 -12.76 -5.12
CA THR A 85 -5.24 -13.41 -6.11
C THR A 85 -5.94 -14.61 -5.47
N GLU A 86 -6.27 -14.53 -4.18
CA GLU A 86 -7.40 -15.32 -3.71
C GLU A 86 -8.61 -14.84 -4.53
N GLU A 87 -9.26 -15.77 -5.23
CA GLU A 87 -10.38 -15.51 -6.12
C GLU A 87 -11.51 -14.87 -5.29
N ILE A 88 -11.52 -13.54 -5.19
CA ILE A 88 -12.66 -12.81 -4.66
C ILE A 88 -13.82 -13.16 -5.60
N GLU A 89 -14.86 -13.83 -5.10
CA GLU A 89 -16.12 -14.03 -5.82
C GLU A 89 -16.71 -12.66 -6.18
N MET A 90 -16.29 -12.13 -7.32
CA MET A 90 -16.31 -10.71 -7.65
C MET A 90 -17.74 -10.17 -7.81
N GLU A 91 -18.64 -11.01 -8.33
CA GLU A 91 -20.08 -10.68 -8.43
C GLU A 91 -20.73 -10.56 -7.05
N SER A 92 -20.39 -11.45 -6.10
CA SER A 92 -20.96 -11.38 -4.74
C SER A 92 -20.43 -10.16 -3.96
N PHE A 93 -19.19 -9.73 -4.25
CA PHE A 93 -18.53 -8.62 -3.60
C PHE A 93 -19.18 -7.28 -3.93
N LEU A 94 -19.39 -6.98 -5.22
CA LEU A 94 -19.96 -5.71 -5.68
C LEU A 94 -21.36 -5.46 -5.11
N ASP A 95 -22.22 -6.48 -5.12
CA ASP A 95 -23.58 -6.38 -4.56
C ASP A 95 -23.58 -6.14 -3.06
N LYS A 96 -22.72 -6.85 -2.31
CA LYS A 96 -22.55 -6.63 -0.87
C LYS A 96 -22.07 -5.20 -0.60
N ARG A 97 -21.10 -4.70 -1.35
CA ARG A 97 -20.57 -3.34 -1.18
C ARG A 97 -21.58 -2.26 -1.52
N ASN A 98 -22.33 -2.39 -2.62
CA ASN A 98 -23.39 -1.45 -2.97
C ASN A 98 -24.46 -1.34 -1.87
N ARG A 99 -24.82 -2.46 -1.22
CA ARG A 99 -25.73 -2.44 -0.06
C ARG A 99 -25.14 -1.72 1.15
N ILE A 100 -23.88 -1.98 1.49
CA ILE A 100 -23.20 -1.30 2.60
C ILE A 100 -23.14 0.21 2.35
N ILE A 101 -22.72 0.62 1.15
CA ILE A 101 -22.65 2.04 0.75
C ILE A 101 -24.04 2.69 0.82
N GLY A 102 -25.09 2.00 0.34
CA GLY A 102 -26.47 2.48 0.44
C GLY A 102 -26.92 2.73 1.88
N VAL A 103 -26.60 1.81 2.80
CA VAL A 103 -26.91 1.96 4.24
C VAL A 103 -26.14 3.14 4.84
N LEU A 104 -24.84 3.27 4.55
CA LEU A 104 -24.04 4.40 5.01
C LEU A 104 -24.60 5.74 4.52
N LEU A 105 -25.02 5.79 3.25
CA LEU A 105 -25.61 6.99 2.65
C LEU A 105 -26.92 7.37 3.34
N ARG A 106 -27.78 6.37 3.59
CA ARG A 106 -29.04 6.57 4.32
C ARG A 106 -28.80 7.11 5.72
N ASN A 107 -27.81 6.56 6.42
CA ASN A 107 -27.46 7.01 7.77
C ASN A 107 -26.96 8.46 7.74
N ALA A 108 -26.03 8.80 6.84
CA ALA A 108 -25.54 10.16 6.68
C ALA A 108 -26.65 11.16 6.33
N ARG A 109 -27.60 10.78 5.46
CA ARG A 109 -28.77 11.61 5.15
C ARG A 109 -29.65 11.84 6.38
N ASN A 110 -29.94 10.78 7.14
CA ASN A 110 -30.77 10.85 8.34
C ASN A 110 -30.10 11.69 9.44
N GLU A 111 -28.79 11.58 9.63
CA GLU A 111 -28.01 12.38 10.58
C GLU A 111 -28.04 13.87 10.24
N LYS A 112 -28.07 14.21 8.94
CA LYS A 112 -28.29 15.58 8.48
C LYS A 112 -29.74 16.06 8.54
N GLY A 113 -30.67 15.15 8.82
CA GLY A 113 -32.10 15.45 8.89
C GLY A 113 -32.76 15.74 7.55
N TYR A 114 -32.13 15.37 6.42
CA TYR A 114 -32.71 15.60 5.10
C TYR A 114 -33.69 14.49 4.71
N SER A 115 -34.84 14.89 4.17
CA SER A 115 -35.71 13.99 3.40
C SER A 115 -35.08 13.65 2.05
N LEU A 116 -35.59 12.59 1.40
CA LEU A 116 -35.18 12.25 0.02
C LEU A 116 -35.44 13.40 -0.96
N LYS A 117 -36.51 14.17 -0.76
CA LYS A 117 -36.87 15.31 -1.60
C LYS A 117 -35.86 16.46 -1.44
N GLU A 118 -35.52 16.80 -0.20
CA GLU A 118 -34.54 17.86 0.07
C GLU A 118 -33.14 17.49 -0.45
N LEU A 119 -32.73 16.22 -0.32
CA LEU A 119 -31.46 15.78 -0.87
C LEU A 119 -31.47 15.79 -2.41
N SER A 120 -32.61 15.45 -3.02
CA SER A 120 -32.79 15.50 -4.47
C SER A 120 -32.67 16.93 -5.02
N GLU A 121 -33.33 17.89 -4.38
CA GLU A 121 -33.28 19.30 -4.76
C GLU A 121 -31.88 19.91 -4.62
N ARG A 122 -31.05 19.39 -3.70
CA ARG A 122 -29.68 19.90 -3.46
C ARG A 122 -28.63 19.28 -4.38
N THR A 123 -28.87 18.07 -4.87
CA THR A 123 -27.87 17.29 -5.63
C THR A 123 -28.23 17.13 -7.11
N ASP A 124 -29.43 17.58 -7.52
CA ASP A 124 -30.02 17.31 -8.84
C ASP A 124 -30.17 15.82 -9.18
N VAL A 125 -30.06 14.93 -8.18
CA VAL A 125 -30.29 13.49 -8.32
C VAL A 125 -31.75 13.19 -7.96
N PRO A 126 -32.55 12.54 -8.82
CA PRO A 126 -33.96 12.28 -8.51
C PRO A 126 -34.17 11.48 -7.22
N SER A 127 -35.16 11.86 -6.39
CA SER A 127 -35.48 11.17 -5.12
C SER A 127 -35.67 9.66 -5.27
N SER A 128 -36.26 9.21 -6.39
CA SER A 128 -36.44 7.79 -6.71
C SER A 128 -35.11 7.08 -6.94
N ARG A 129 -34.11 7.77 -7.50
CA ARG A 129 -32.77 7.25 -7.75
C ARG A 129 -31.97 7.18 -6.46
N ILE A 130 -32.03 8.24 -5.63
CA ILE A 130 -31.46 8.25 -4.26
C ILE A 130 -32.02 7.09 -3.44
N SER A 131 -33.34 6.86 -3.47
CA SER A 131 -33.96 5.74 -2.77
C SER A 131 -33.42 4.37 -3.22
N ARG A 132 -33.15 4.19 -4.53
CA ARG A 132 -32.57 2.94 -5.05
C ARG A 132 -31.10 2.77 -4.66
N TYR A 133 -30.37 3.87 -4.51
CA TYR A 133 -29.01 3.87 -3.96
C TYR A 133 -29.00 3.43 -2.51
N GLU A 134 -29.85 4.03 -1.68
CA GLU A 134 -29.94 3.66 -0.26
C GLU A 134 -30.40 2.22 -0.01
N ASP A 135 -31.20 1.67 -0.92
CA ASP A 135 -31.61 0.26 -0.88
C ASP A 135 -30.51 -0.71 -1.38
N GLY A 136 -29.41 -0.20 -1.92
CA GLY A 136 -28.36 -1.01 -2.55
C GLY A 136 -28.83 -1.72 -3.83
N LYS A 137 -29.95 -1.30 -4.43
CA LYS A 137 -30.50 -1.87 -5.68
C LYS A 137 -29.79 -1.36 -6.92
N ASN A 138 -29.16 -0.18 -6.82
CA ASN A 138 -28.36 0.43 -7.87
C ASN A 138 -26.99 0.79 -7.32
N ALA A 139 -25.94 0.54 -8.10
CA ALA A 139 -24.63 1.12 -7.85
C ALA A 139 -24.69 2.64 -7.99
N ILE A 140 -23.98 3.35 -7.13
CA ILE A 140 -23.90 4.81 -7.13
C ILE A 140 -22.71 5.22 -8.02
N PRO A 141 -22.93 5.95 -9.13
CA PRO A 141 -21.83 6.51 -9.90
C PRO A 141 -20.98 7.44 -9.02
N LEU A 142 -19.65 7.34 -9.13
CA LEU A 142 -18.73 8.11 -8.29
C LEU A 142 -19.02 9.63 -8.29
N PRO A 143 -19.29 10.31 -9.43
CA PRO A 143 -19.61 11.74 -9.41
C PRO A 143 -20.88 12.07 -8.63
N GLU A 144 -21.89 11.19 -8.68
CA GLU A 144 -23.11 11.37 -7.89
C GLU A 144 -22.83 11.13 -6.40
N LEU A 145 -21.99 10.14 -6.07
CA LEU A 145 -21.53 9.93 -4.69
C LEU A 145 -20.79 11.17 -4.17
N GLU A 146 -19.85 11.73 -4.92
CA GLU A 146 -19.10 12.94 -4.54
C GLU A 146 -20.01 14.15 -4.24
N VAL A 147 -21.01 14.39 -5.09
CA VAL A 147 -21.96 15.49 -4.90
C VAL A 147 -22.85 15.24 -3.68
N ILE A 148 -23.35 14.01 -3.51
CA ILE A 148 -24.18 13.65 -2.36
C ILE A 148 -23.37 13.71 -1.06
N SER A 149 -22.19 13.11 -1.00
CA SER A 149 -21.31 13.11 0.18
C SER A 149 -20.99 14.53 0.62
N ARG A 150 -20.61 15.40 -0.32
CA ARG A 150 -20.36 16.82 -0.02
C ARG A 150 -21.59 17.53 0.53
N THR A 151 -22.77 17.26 -0.03
CA THR A 151 -24.05 17.83 0.44
C THR A 151 -24.41 17.35 1.86
N LEU A 152 -23.93 16.17 2.24
CA LEU A 152 -24.12 15.57 3.55
C LEU A 152 -22.97 15.89 4.54
N ASP A 153 -22.04 16.78 4.17
CA ASP A 153 -20.81 17.07 4.92
C ASP A 153 -20.02 15.80 5.31
N ARG A 154 -19.90 14.89 4.33
CA ARG A 154 -19.15 13.64 4.39
C ARG A 154 -18.06 13.61 3.32
N SER A 155 -17.04 12.81 3.57
CA SER A 155 -16.00 12.50 2.59
C SER A 155 -16.41 11.26 1.79
N THR A 156 -16.01 11.16 0.52
CA THR A 156 -16.16 9.89 -0.23
C THR A 156 -15.35 8.75 0.39
N TYR A 157 -14.28 9.10 1.13
CA TYR A 157 -13.49 8.16 1.91
C TYR A 157 -14.30 7.45 3.01
N ASP A 158 -15.38 8.07 3.53
CA ASP A 158 -16.26 7.47 4.54
C ASP A 158 -17.00 6.23 4.01
N PHE A 159 -17.02 6.02 2.70
CA PHE A 159 -17.70 4.91 2.03
C PHE A 159 -16.74 3.81 1.53
N LEU A 160 -15.42 4.00 1.69
CA LEU A 160 -14.42 3.01 1.29
C LEU A 160 -14.57 1.70 2.05
N ASP A 161 -14.06 0.64 1.45
CA ASP A 161 -14.05 -0.66 2.10
C ASP A 161 -12.95 -0.67 3.17
N GLN A 162 -13.25 -1.25 4.33
CA GLN A 162 -12.31 -1.39 5.45
C GLN A 162 -12.21 -2.83 5.97
N GLN A 163 -13.01 -3.76 5.42
CA GLN A 163 -13.15 -5.11 5.99
C GLN A 163 -12.81 -6.22 4.99
N SER A 164 -12.73 -5.92 3.70
CA SER A 164 -12.27 -6.89 2.71
C SER A 164 -10.79 -6.75 2.41
N GLN A 165 -10.22 -7.77 1.78
CA GLN A 165 -8.87 -7.73 1.20
C GLN A 165 -8.67 -6.54 0.25
N VAL A 166 -9.72 -6.12 -0.48
CA VAL A 166 -9.67 -4.92 -1.33
C VAL A 166 -9.57 -3.66 -0.48
N GLY A 167 -10.33 -3.58 0.62
CA GLY A 167 -10.26 -2.48 1.57
C GLY A 167 -8.91 -2.38 2.27
N GLU A 168 -8.40 -3.51 2.77
CA GLU A 168 -7.06 -3.61 3.34
C GLU A 168 -6.00 -3.13 2.35
N TRP A 169 -6.04 -3.60 1.10
CA TRP A 169 -5.12 -3.17 0.05
C TRP A 169 -5.20 -1.65 -0.24
N ILE A 170 -6.40 -1.07 -0.26
CA ILE A 170 -6.57 0.38 -0.44
C ILE A 170 -5.96 1.16 0.74
N VAL A 171 -6.19 0.70 1.97
CA VAL A 171 -5.63 1.32 3.18
C VAL A 171 -4.10 1.23 3.18
N GLU A 172 -3.55 0.08 2.82
CA GLU A 172 -2.10 -0.10 2.69
C GLU A 172 -1.50 0.86 1.64
N GLN A 173 -2.13 0.98 0.47
CA GLN A 173 -1.69 1.92 -0.57
C GLN A 173 -1.73 3.37 -0.11
N SER A 174 -2.82 3.80 0.55
CA SER A 174 -2.94 5.15 1.08
C SER A 174 -1.87 5.42 2.15
N ALA A 175 -1.64 4.48 3.07
CA ALA A 175 -0.64 4.63 4.13
C ALA A 175 0.79 4.75 3.57
N VAL A 176 1.10 4.02 2.50
CA VAL A 176 2.38 4.15 1.80
C VAL A 176 2.50 5.53 1.16
N GLN A 177 1.45 6.02 0.49
CA GLN A 177 1.47 7.35 -0.12
C GLN A 177 1.61 8.46 0.94
N ASP A 178 0.86 8.39 2.03
CA ASP A 178 0.92 9.34 3.14
C ASP A 178 2.33 9.39 3.75
N PHE A 179 3.01 8.24 3.84
CA PHE A 179 4.40 8.17 4.29
C PHE A 179 5.37 8.82 3.28
N LEU A 180 5.17 8.59 1.98
CA LEU A 180 5.99 9.18 0.91
C LEU A 180 5.80 10.70 0.79
N ASP A 181 4.65 11.23 1.21
CA ASP A 181 4.36 12.66 1.23
C ASP A 181 4.99 13.40 2.43
N LEU A 182 5.52 12.67 3.42
CA LEU A 182 6.25 13.27 4.54
C LEU A 182 7.55 13.96 4.07
N PRO A 183 8.01 15.03 4.77
CA PRO A 183 9.34 15.60 4.56
C PRO A 183 10.44 14.53 4.61
N LYS A 184 11.47 14.67 3.76
CA LYS A 184 12.52 13.66 3.60
C LYS A 184 13.26 13.37 4.90
N GLU A 185 13.47 14.39 5.72
CA GLU A 185 14.08 14.29 7.04
C GLU A 185 13.26 13.40 7.98
N LEU A 186 11.93 13.49 7.92
CA LEU A 186 11.03 12.65 8.71
C LEU A 186 11.00 11.22 8.18
N GLN A 187 10.93 11.02 6.86
CA GLN A 187 11.03 9.67 6.27
C GLN A 187 12.32 8.97 6.71
N ASP A 188 13.45 9.68 6.64
CA ASP A 188 14.77 9.16 7.01
C ASP A 188 14.88 8.91 8.52
N PHE A 189 14.21 9.73 9.35
CA PHE A 189 14.14 9.50 10.79
C PHE A 189 13.31 8.25 11.12
N LEU A 190 12.12 8.13 10.55
CA LEU A 190 11.18 7.03 10.81
C LEU A 190 11.70 5.69 10.27
N SER A 191 12.44 5.69 9.16
CA SER A 191 12.97 4.47 8.53
C SER A 191 14.11 3.80 9.31
N LYS A 192 14.67 4.45 10.34
CA LYS A 192 15.79 3.93 11.12
C LYS A 192 15.30 3.13 12.33
N PRO A 193 15.61 1.82 12.46
CA PRO A 193 15.13 1.01 13.59
C PRO A 193 15.53 1.55 14.97
N ILE A 194 16.70 2.19 15.07
CA ILE A 194 17.18 2.82 16.32
C ILE A 194 16.27 3.96 16.81
N ASN A 195 15.46 4.54 15.92
CA ASN A 195 14.57 5.63 16.26
C ASN A 195 13.20 5.18 16.76
N ARG A 196 12.89 3.88 16.70
CA ARG A 196 11.63 3.30 17.15
C ARG A 196 11.20 3.74 18.56
N PRO A 197 12.09 3.81 19.58
CA PRO A 197 11.70 4.28 20.91
C PRO A 197 11.18 5.72 20.93
N TYR A 198 11.70 6.61 20.07
CA TYR A 198 11.22 8.00 19.97
C TYR A 198 9.83 8.06 19.34
N VAL A 199 9.57 7.23 18.32
CA VAL A 199 8.27 7.14 17.67
C VAL A 199 7.21 6.57 18.62
N GLU A 200 7.55 5.50 19.34
CA GLU A 200 6.68 4.92 20.38
C GLU A 200 6.41 5.91 21.51
N LEU A 201 7.40 6.73 21.88
CA LEU A 201 7.18 7.81 22.85
C LEU A 201 6.22 8.87 22.32
N ALA A 202 6.41 9.33 21.08
CA ALA A 202 5.55 10.33 20.45
C ALA A 202 4.09 9.82 20.35
N GLU A 203 3.90 8.55 20.00
CA GLU A 203 2.60 7.89 19.96
C GLU A 203 1.94 7.83 21.34
N ARG A 204 2.69 7.48 22.39
CA ARG A 204 2.15 7.49 23.76
C ARG A 204 1.73 8.89 24.19
N LEU A 205 2.56 9.90 23.87
CA LEU A 205 2.27 11.29 24.19
C LEU A 205 1.02 11.81 23.46
N SER A 206 0.78 11.41 22.21
CA SER A 206 -0.41 11.85 21.46
C SER A 206 -1.73 11.36 22.04
N HIS A 207 -1.71 10.28 22.83
CA HIS A 207 -2.89 9.74 23.51
C HIS A 207 -3.12 10.37 24.90
N MET A 208 -2.22 11.22 25.40
CA MET A 208 -2.35 11.83 26.72
C MET A 208 -3.26 13.06 26.69
N SER A 209 -3.94 13.32 27.81
CA SER A 209 -4.66 14.58 27.99
C SER A 209 -3.69 15.75 28.12
N ALA A 210 -4.15 16.96 27.74
CA ALA A 210 -3.33 18.17 27.80
C ALA A 210 -2.74 18.43 29.20
N ASP A 211 -3.47 18.09 30.27
CA ASP A 211 -3.00 18.28 31.65
C ASP A 211 -1.83 17.33 31.98
N LYS A 212 -1.90 16.07 31.55
CA LYS A 212 -0.81 15.09 31.72
C LYS A 212 0.43 15.49 30.94
N LEU A 213 0.27 16.04 29.74
CA LEU A 213 1.40 16.53 28.94
C LEU A 213 2.13 17.70 29.62
N ARG A 214 1.39 18.62 30.26
CA ARG A 214 2.00 19.71 31.02
C ARG A 214 2.79 19.20 32.23
N GLU A 215 2.22 18.27 32.98
CA GLU A 215 2.90 17.64 34.13
C GLU A 215 4.21 16.96 33.70
N VAL A 216 4.21 16.22 32.58
CA VAL A 216 5.43 15.60 32.04
C VAL A 216 6.45 16.66 31.63
N ALA A 217 6.02 17.77 31.01
CA ALA A 217 6.91 18.86 30.61
C ALA A 217 7.53 19.59 31.81
N GLU A 218 6.75 19.85 32.85
CA GLU A 218 7.22 20.47 34.10
C GLU A 218 8.26 19.59 34.80
N ASN A 219 8.00 18.29 34.92
CA ASN A 219 8.96 17.33 35.49
C ASN A 219 10.27 17.25 34.67
N LEU A 220 10.19 17.30 33.34
CA LEU A 220 11.39 17.31 32.48
C LEU A 220 12.22 18.60 32.65
N LEU A 221 11.55 19.75 32.80
CA LEU A 221 12.19 21.03 33.06
C LEU A 221 12.93 21.02 34.40
N GLU A 222 12.32 20.50 35.47
CA GLU A 222 12.94 20.39 36.80
C GLU A 222 14.18 19.49 36.82
N ILE A 223 14.24 18.44 36.00
CA ILE A 223 15.41 17.54 35.92
C ILE A 223 16.53 18.12 35.05
N SER A 224 16.22 19.12 34.21
CA SER A 224 17.18 19.75 33.29
C SER A 224 17.85 21.02 33.83
N LEU A 225 17.45 21.50 35.01
CA LEU A 225 17.96 22.67 35.72
C LEU A 225 18.87 22.28 36.89
#